data_AF-A0A967LW82-F1
#
_entry.id   AF-A0A967LW82-F1
#
_cell.length_a   1.000
_cell.length_b   1.000
_cell.length_c   1.000
_cell.angle_alpha   90.00
_cell.angle_beta   90.00
_cell.angle_gamma   90.00
#
_symmetry.space_group_name_H-M   'P 1'
#
loop_
_entity.id
_entity.type
_entity.pdbx_description
1 polymer ?
#
loop_
_entity_poly.entity_id
_entity_poly.type
_entity_poly.pdbx_seq_one_letter_code
_entity_poly.pdbx_strand_id
1 'polypeptide(L)' 'MQDNFITEEMIQKTVAFHGHMCPGLAIGIRAAEVALRDIGPHAHDEEVVAVVET' A
#
# COMPACT_ATOMS: atom_id res chain seq x y z
N MET A 1 -9.54 4.32 16.16
CA MET A 1 -8.35 3.46 16.36
C MET A 1 -7.56 3.55 15.06
N GLN A 2 -6.24 3.66 15.10
CA GLN A 2 -5.46 3.68 13.85
C GLN A 2 -5.46 2.25 13.30
N ASP A 3 -6.38 1.98 12.39
CA ASP A 3 -6.36 0.74 11.63
C ASP A 3 -5.10 0.80 10.76
N ASN A 4 -4.16 -0.08 11.07
CA ASN A 4 -2.89 -0.16 10.36
C ASN A 4 -3.11 -1.02 9.11
N PHE A 5 -3.50 -0.39 8.00
CA PHE A 5 -3.89 -1.08 6.75
C PHE A 5 -2.72 -1.82 6.09
N ILE A 6 -1.48 -1.44 6.43
CA ILE A 6 -0.26 -2.09 5.95
C ILE A 6 0.53 -2.57 7.16
N THR A 7 0.81 -3.87 7.21
CA THR A 7 1.58 -4.48 8.31
C THR A 7 3.09 -4.35 8.07
N GLU A 8 3.88 -4.50 9.14
CA GLU A 8 5.35 -4.57 9.03
C GLU A 8 5.80 -5.69 8.08
N GLU A 9 5.13 -6.85 8.11
CA GLU A 9 5.43 -7.96 7.20
C GLU A 9 5.19 -7.57 5.72
N MET A 10 4.10 -6.85 5.43
CA MET A 10 3.85 -6.34 4.08
C MET A 10 4.92 -5.34 3.65
N ILE A 11 5.39 -4.47 4.55
CA ILE A 11 6.49 -3.55 4.28
C ILE A 11 7.76 -4.34 3.92
N GLN A 12 8.15 -5.32 4.75
CA GLN A 12 9.34 -6.14 4.50
C GLN A 12 9.25 -6.90 3.17
N LYS A 13 8.09 -7.48 2.85
CA LYS A 13 7.85 -8.13 1.54
C LYS A 13 7.95 -7.15 0.38
N THR A 14 7.41 -5.95 0.53
CA THR A 14 7.46 -4.90 -0.50
C THR A 14 8.88 -4.41 -0.73
N VAL A 15 9.66 -4.21 0.35
CA VAL A 15 11.09 -3.87 0.27
C VAL A 15 11.89 -4.99 -0.41
N ALA A 16 11.64 -6.25 -0.05
CA ALA A 16 12.30 -7.39 -0.67
C ALA A 16 11.99 -7.50 -2.17
N PHE A 17 10.75 -7.24 -2.58
CA PHE A 17 10.33 -7.21 -3.98
C PHE A 17 10.97 -6.05 -4.75
N HIS A 18 11.01 -4.85 -4.16
CA HIS A 18 11.65 -3.67 -4.77
C HIS A 18 13.19 -3.76 -4.79
N GLY A 19 13.76 -4.52 -3.86
CA GLY A 19 15.20 -4.79 -3.73
C GLY A 19 15.96 -3.84 -2.79
N HIS A 20 15.34 -2.75 -2.34
CA HIS A 20 15.91 -1.83 -1.34
C HIS A 20 14.84 -0.89 -0.77
N MET A 21 15.17 -0.15 0.28
CA MET A 21 14.34 0.96 0.76
C MET A 21 14.85 2.27 0.14
N CYS A 22 13.97 2.99 -0.54
CA CYS A 22 14.26 4.34 -1.07
C CYS A 22 13.11 5.30 -0.73
N PRO A 23 13.31 6.63 -0.86
CA PRO A 23 12.25 7.60 -0.60
C PRO A 23 10.98 7.36 -1.44
N GLY A 24 11.14 6.97 -2.72
CA GLY A 24 10.00 6.68 -3.61
C GLY A 24 9.17 5.50 -3.11
N LEU A 25 9.80 4.41 -2.68
CA LEU A 25 9.11 3.26 -2.11
C LEU A 25 8.36 3.63 -0.82
N ALA A 26 9.00 4.40 0.06
CA ALA A 26 8.38 4.85 1.30
C ALA A 26 7.13 5.71 1.02
N ILE A 27 7.20 6.61 0.04
CA ILE A 27 6.05 7.42 -0.40
C ILE A 27 4.95 6.52 -0.95
N GLY A 28 5.28 5.56 -1.82
CA GLY A 28 4.32 4.61 -2.39
C GLY A 28 3.59 3.78 -1.33
N ILE A 29 4.29 3.30 -0.31
CA ILE A 29 3.68 2.58 0.82
C ILE A 29 2.67 3.47 1.57
N ARG A 30 3.02 4.72 1.86
CA ARG A 30 2.08 5.64 2.55
C ARG A 30 0.91 6.05 1.66
N ALA A 31 1.13 6.24 0.36
CA ALA A 31 0.05 6.51 -0.60
C ALA A 31 -0.94 5.34 -0.66
N ALA A 32 -0.44 4.10 -0.72
CA ALA A 32 -1.27 2.90 -0.70
C ALA A 32 -2.06 2.76 0.62
N GLU A 33 -1.43 3.06 1.77
CA GLU A 33 -2.12 3.00 3.07
C GLU A 33 -3.29 4.00 3.13
N VAL A 34 -3.08 5.23 2.65
CA VAL A 34 -4.14 6.26 2.58
C VAL A 34 -5.24 5.82 1.61
N ALA A 35 -4.89 5.28 0.45
CA ALA A 35 -5.87 4.79 -0.52
C ALA A 35 -6.72 3.66 0.06
N LEU A 36 -6.11 2.66 0.71
CA LEU A 36 -6.84 1.54 1.34
C LEU A 36 -7.78 2.00 2.46
N ARG A 37 -7.33 2.97 3.28
CA ARG A 37 -8.17 3.59 4.30
C ARG A 37 -9.38 4.29 3.71
N ASP A 38 -9.17 5.05 2.64
CA ASP A 38 -10.20 5.93 2.07
C ASP A 38 -11.18 5.15 1.17
N ILE A 39 -10.72 4.09 0.49
CA ILE A 39 -11.57 3.13 -0.23
C ILE A 39 -12.44 2.34 0.74
N GLY A 40 -11.86 1.92 1.88
CA GLY A 40 -12.58 1.18 2.91
C GLY A 40 -12.94 -0.26 2.50
N PRO A 41 -13.88 -0.89 3.23
CA PRO A 41 -14.35 -2.24 2.92
C PRO A 41 -14.97 -2.30 1.52
N HIS A 42 -14.50 -3.22 0.70
CA HIS A 42 -14.98 -3.47 -0.65
C HIS A 42 -15.38 -4.94 -0.80
N ALA A 43 -16.23 -5.23 -1.79
CA ALA A 43 -16.66 -6.59 -2.05
C ALA A 43 -15.51 -7.42 -2.63
N HIS A 44 -15.53 -8.74 -2.44
CA HIS A 44 -14.45 -9.61 -2.95
C HIS A 44 -14.41 -9.66 -4.48
N ASP A 45 -15.53 -9.41 -5.15
CA ASP A 45 -15.64 -9.29 -6.60
C ASP A 45 -15.35 -7.88 -7.13
N GLU A 46 -15.01 -6.93 -6.25
CA GLU A 46 -14.57 -5.59 -6.61
C GLU A 46 -13.05 -5.53 -6.71
N GLU A 47 -12.53 -5.26 -7.89
CA GLU A 47 -11.09 -5.11 -8.12
C GLU A 47 -10.62 -3.69 -7.74
N VAL A 48 -9.65 -3.62 -6.83
CA VAL A 48 -8.94 -2.36 -6.54
C VAL A 48 -7.81 -2.18 -7.56
N VAL A 49 -7.96 -1.18 -8.43
CA VAL A 49 -6.97 -0.83 -9.46
C VAL A 49 -6.25 0.48 -9.12
N ALA A 50 -4.95 0.54 -9.41
CA ALA A 50 -4.14 1.75 -9.27
C ALA A 50 -3.76 2.31 -10.65
N VAL A 51 -3.94 3.62 -10.83
CA VAL A 51 -3.38 4.36 -11.96
C VAL A 51 -2.23 5.20 -11.42
N VAL A 52 -1.04 5.01 -11.99
CA VAL A 52 0.19 5.63 -11.51
C VAL A 52 0.72 6.57 -12.58
N GLU A 53 0.95 7.83 -12.22
CA GLU A 53 1.43 8.84 -13.16
C GLU A 53 2.93 8.73 -13.45
N THR A 54 3.72 8.18 -12.52
CA THR A 54 5.18 8.02 -12.64
C THR A 54 5.77 6.87 -11.83
#